data_AF-A0AAN8HTI4-F1
#
_entry.id   AF-A0AAN8HTI4-F1
#
_cell.length_a   1.000
_cell.length_b   1.000
_cell.length_c   1.000
_cell.angle_alpha   90.00
_cell.angle_beta   90.00
_cell.angle_gamma   90.00
#
_symmetry.space_group_name_H-M   'P 1'
#
loop_
_entity.id
_entity.type
_entity.pdbx_description
1 polymer ?
#
loop_
_entity_poly.entity_id
_entity_poly.type
_entity_poly.pdbx_seq_one_letter_code
_entity_poly.pdbx_strand_id
1 'polypeptide(L)'
;MGSWRVLKRENPAIGGTHCAAHKLNLCAQQAAVAIPSLQRYQRTVGSIYGYSSNSSSRQAWLKEMHVILDTDDLKLKSIHAVRWLSFGEANVALHRTMCAVAEVFQQDAELMHDTMAETLAKAMLTYEFIAINSLLWDILGTIACLSKVFQLKSLSFAHVQPAVTSTINAL
;
A
#
# COMPACT_ATOMS: atom_id res chain seq x y z
N MET A 1 3.58 5.43 23.64
CA MET A 1 2.74 5.24 24.85
C MET A 1 3.25 5.98 26.10
N GLY A 2 4.12 7.00 25.98
CA GLY A 2 4.67 7.73 27.14
C GLY A 2 3.81 8.90 27.65
N SER A 3 3.23 9.70 26.75
CA SER A 3 2.54 10.95 27.11
C SER A 3 1.23 10.76 27.90
N TRP A 4 0.45 9.71 27.59
CA TRP A 4 -0.80 9.40 28.31
C TRP A 4 -0.57 9.15 29.80
N ARG A 5 0.50 8.44 30.17
CA ARG A 5 0.79 8.12 31.57
C ARG A 5 1.15 9.37 32.36
N VAL A 6 1.83 10.33 31.72
CA VAL A 6 2.16 11.63 32.32
C VAL A 6 0.88 12.44 32.54
N LEU A 7 0.03 12.57 31.52
CA LEU A 7 -1.24 13.30 31.60
C LEU A 7 -2.20 12.72 32.64
N LYS A 8 -2.29 11.38 32.75
CA LYS A 8 -3.16 10.71 33.74
C LYS A 8 -2.67 10.87 35.17
N ARG A 9 -1.35 11.02 35.38
CA ARG A 9 -0.75 11.31 36.69
C ARG A 9 -1.02 12.75 37.12
N GLU A 10 -0.96 13.70 36.19
CA GLU A 10 -1.24 15.12 36.47
C GLU A 10 -2.73 15.42 36.60
N ASN A 11 -3.57 14.72 35.84
CA ASN A 11 -5.02 14.82 35.95
C ASN A 11 -5.67 13.42 35.96
N PRO A 12 -5.93 12.84 37.15
CA PRO A 12 -6.56 11.52 37.27
C PRO A 12 -7.95 11.44 36.64
N ALA A 13 -8.66 12.55 36.46
CA ALA A 13 -9.99 12.58 35.85
C ALA A 13 -9.95 12.55 34.31
N ILE A 14 -8.78 12.71 33.68
CA ILE A 14 -8.68 12.70 32.22
C ILE A 14 -9.10 11.33 31.64
N GLY A 15 -10.05 11.34 30.71
CA GLY A 15 -10.45 10.17 29.93
C GLY A 15 -9.54 9.98 28.72
N GLY A 16 -9.32 8.73 28.31
CA GLY A 16 -8.47 8.40 27.17
C GLY A 16 -9.25 7.56 26.17
N THR A 17 -9.51 8.09 24.98
CA THR A 17 -10.05 7.32 23.85
C THR A 17 -8.97 7.12 22.81
N HIS A 18 -8.84 5.88 22.33
CA HIS A 18 -7.93 5.60 21.22
C HIS A 18 -8.46 6.22 19.92
N CYS A 19 -7.56 6.74 19.10
CA CYS A 19 -7.92 7.21 17.76
C CYS A 19 -8.40 6.05 16.87
N ALA A 20 -9.60 6.18 16.31
CA ALA A 20 -10.19 5.17 15.44
C ALA A 20 -9.36 4.92 14.17
N ALA A 21 -8.85 5.99 13.53
CA ALA A 21 -7.96 5.88 12.37
C ALA A 21 -6.66 5.12 12.69
N HIS A 22 -6.08 5.38 13.88
CA HIS A 22 -4.88 4.67 14.32
C HIS A 22 -5.17 3.19 14.59
N LYS A 23 -6.29 2.88 15.26
CA LYS A 23 -6.73 1.49 15.47
C LYS A 23 -6.94 0.76 14.15
N LEU A 24 -7.60 1.39 13.18
CA LEU A 24 -7.80 0.82 11.85
C LEU A 24 -6.48 0.49 11.16
N ASN A 25 -5.51 1.41 11.16
CA ASN A 25 -4.19 1.15 10.56
C ASN A 25 -3.46 0.00 11.28
N LEU A 26 -3.55 -0.09 12.60
CA LEU A 26 -2.96 -1.18 13.37
C LEU A 26 -3.61 -2.53 13.03
N CYS A 27 -4.94 -2.59 12.95
CA CYS A 27 -5.67 -3.79 12.55
C CYS A 27 -5.28 -4.23 11.14
N ALA A 28 -5.20 -3.30 10.18
CA ALA A 28 -4.83 -3.62 8.81
C ALA A 28 -3.37 -4.12 8.71
N GLN A 29 -2.45 -3.50 9.45
CA GLN A 29 -1.06 -3.96 9.54
C GLN A 29 -0.96 -5.36 10.16
N GLN A 30 -1.68 -5.61 11.26
CA GLN A 30 -1.68 -6.92 11.92
C GLN A 30 -2.26 -8.00 11.02
N ALA A 31 -3.36 -7.70 10.31
CA ALA A 31 -3.94 -8.61 9.32
C ALA A 31 -2.96 -8.92 8.19
N ALA A 32 -2.26 -7.90 7.68
CA ALA A 32 -1.26 -8.09 6.62
C ALA A 32 -0.08 -8.97 7.08
N VAL A 33 0.40 -8.77 8.32
CA VAL A 33 1.46 -9.58 8.91
C VAL A 33 1.00 -11.01 9.17
N ALA A 34 -0.29 -11.26 9.41
CA ALA A 34 -0.79 -12.62 9.63
C ALA A 34 -0.78 -13.49 8.35
N ILE A 35 -0.64 -12.90 7.16
CA ILE A 35 -0.72 -13.61 5.87
C ILE A 35 0.69 -13.61 5.20
N PRO A 36 1.41 -14.75 5.18
CA PRO A 36 2.79 -14.80 4.68
C PRO A 36 2.97 -14.39 3.22
N SER A 37 2.01 -14.74 2.34
CA SER A 37 2.02 -14.36 0.93
C SER A 37 1.91 -12.83 0.76
N LEU A 38 1.08 -12.19 1.58
CA LEU A 38 0.92 -10.73 1.60
C LEU A 38 2.17 -10.00 2.10
N GLN A 39 2.90 -10.57 3.06
CA GLN A 39 4.21 -10.05 3.44
C GLN A 39 5.24 -10.15 2.30
N ARG A 40 5.23 -11.28 1.58
CA ARG A 40 6.13 -11.49 0.43
C ARG A 40 5.80 -10.49 -0.67
N TYR A 41 4.51 -10.33 -0.97
CA TYR A 41 4.00 -9.30 -1.87
C TYR A 41 4.51 -7.91 -1.48
N GLN A 42 4.33 -7.48 -0.23
CA GLN A 42 4.80 -6.18 0.23
C GLN A 42 6.31 -5.99 0.05
N ARG A 43 7.12 -7.01 0.34
CA ARG A 43 8.57 -6.97 0.10
C ARG A 43 8.89 -6.82 -1.38
N THR A 44 8.25 -7.61 -2.24
CA THR A 44 8.42 -7.52 -3.70
C THR A 44 8.05 -6.14 -4.19
N VAL A 45 6.90 -5.58 -3.80
CA VAL A 45 6.52 -4.21 -4.15
C VAL A 45 7.57 -3.21 -3.65
N GLY A 46 8.07 -3.33 -2.42
CA GLY A 46 9.18 -2.49 -1.94
C GLY A 46 10.43 -2.56 -2.84
N SER A 47 10.81 -3.75 -3.31
CA SER A 47 11.93 -3.96 -4.23
C SER A 47 11.68 -3.38 -5.63
N ILE A 48 10.47 -3.53 -6.18
CA ILE A 48 10.07 -2.92 -7.46
C ILE A 48 10.30 -1.41 -7.41
N TYR A 49 9.80 -0.76 -6.36
CA TYR A 49 9.90 0.68 -6.20
C TYR A 49 11.34 1.13 -5.97
N GLY A 50 12.11 0.39 -5.17
CA GLY A 50 13.54 0.62 -5.00
C GLY A 50 14.30 0.53 -6.33
N TYR A 51 14.00 -0.48 -7.13
CA TYR A 51 14.61 -0.66 -8.45
C TYR A 51 14.30 0.54 -9.37
N SER A 52 13.03 0.88 -9.56
CA SER A 52 12.63 1.96 -10.47
C SER A 52 13.07 3.35 -10.00
N SER A 53 13.12 3.61 -8.70
CA SER A 53 13.48 4.94 -8.16
C SER A 53 14.98 5.23 -8.19
N ASN A 54 15.83 4.21 -8.19
CA ASN A 54 17.28 4.35 -8.11
C ASN A 54 17.96 4.77 -9.43
N SER A 55 17.23 4.97 -10.53
CA SER A 55 17.81 5.43 -11.79
C SER A 55 16.89 6.37 -12.55
N SER A 56 17.44 7.51 -12.98
CA SER A 56 16.76 8.44 -13.87
C SER A 56 16.49 7.84 -15.25
N SER A 57 17.35 6.95 -15.76
CA SER A 57 17.13 6.29 -17.06
C SER A 57 15.95 5.33 -17.00
N ARG A 58 15.83 4.53 -15.94
CA ARG A 58 14.68 3.61 -15.73
C ARG A 58 13.37 4.38 -15.56
N GLN A 59 13.39 5.54 -14.91
CA GLN A 59 12.21 6.40 -14.83
C GLN A 59 11.81 7.01 -16.17
N ALA A 60 12.77 7.38 -17.02
CA ALA A 60 12.48 7.87 -18.36
C ALA A 60 11.89 6.75 -19.23
N TRP A 61 12.46 5.56 -19.16
CA TRP A 61 11.99 4.39 -19.90
C TRP A 61 10.59 3.94 -19.46
N LEU A 62 10.31 3.92 -18.16
CA LEU A 62 8.99 3.60 -17.62
C LEU A 62 7.91 4.56 -18.17
N LYS A 63 8.22 5.85 -18.32
CA LYS A 63 7.29 6.82 -18.93
C LYS A 63 7.02 6.53 -20.39
N GLU A 64 8.03 6.11 -21.14
CA GLU A 64 7.85 5.71 -22.54
C GLU A 64 6.96 4.46 -22.65
N MET A 65 7.17 3.48 -21.77
CA MET A 65 6.30 2.29 -21.69
C MET A 65 4.87 2.63 -21.29
N HIS A 66 4.65 3.65 -20.45
CA HIS A 66 3.30 4.13 -20.15
C HIS A 66 2.56 4.61 -21.39
N VAL A 67 3.24 5.32 -22.29
CA VAL A 67 2.68 5.78 -23.56
C VAL A 67 2.40 4.62 -24.50
N ILE A 68 3.34 3.67 -24.62
CA ILE A 68 3.21 2.53 -25.55
C ILE A 68 2.10 1.57 -25.14
N LEU A 69 1.98 1.29 -23.84
CA LEU A 69 1.03 0.32 -23.31
C LEU A 69 -0.31 0.95 -22.89
N ASP A 70 -0.50 2.26 -23.12
CA ASP A 70 -1.68 3.02 -22.70
C ASP A 70 -2.01 2.81 -21.21
N THR A 71 -0.98 2.93 -20.36
CA THR A 71 -1.10 2.79 -18.90
C THR A 71 -0.90 4.14 -18.20
N ASP A 72 -1.42 4.29 -16.99
CA ASP A 72 -1.31 5.54 -16.23
C ASP A 72 0.17 5.88 -15.90
N ASP A 73 0.64 7.10 -16.15
CA ASP A 73 1.95 7.59 -15.67
C ASP A 73 1.89 7.94 -14.17
N LEU A 74 1.72 6.92 -13.33
CA LEU A 74 1.68 7.05 -11.88
C LEU A 74 3.08 6.88 -11.28
N LYS A 75 3.54 7.92 -10.58
CA LYS A 75 4.81 7.86 -9.85
C LYS A 75 4.78 6.76 -8.79
N LEU A 76 5.68 5.80 -8.95
CA LEU A 76 5.99 4.80 -7.93
C LEU A 76 6.66 5.50 -6.73
N LYS A 77 5.91 5.72 -5.63
CA LYS A 77 6.41 6.23 -4.35
C LYS A 77 6.85 5.14 -3.37
N SER A 78 8.00 5.32 -2.73
CA SER A 78 8.51 4.41 -1.71
C SER A 78 7.48 4.09 -0.61
N ILE A 79 7.44 2.82 -0.22
CA ILE A 79 6.52 2.31 0.80
C ILE A 79 7.18 2.44 2.17
N HIS A 80 6.51 3.13 3.09
CA HIS A 80 6.88 3.12 4.50
C HIS A 80 6.14 1.99 5.21
N ALA A 81 6.88 0.99 5.71
CA ALA A 81 6.35 -0.24 6.34
C ALA A 81 5.37 -0.01 7.52
N VAL A 82 5.35 1.19 8.12
CA VAL A 82 4.56 1.53 9.31
C VAL A 82 3.12 1.95 8.99
N ARG A 83 2.78 2.18 7.71
CA ARG A 83 1.44 2.68 7.33
C ARG A 83 0.85 1.83 6.20
N TRP A 84 0.27 0.69 6.57
CA TRP A 84 -0.40 -0.19 5.63
C TRP A 84 -1.51 0.52 4.83
N LEU A 85 -2.22 1.48 5.45
CA LEU A 85 -3.22 2.27 4.70
C LEU A 85 -2.59 3.24 3.68
N SER A 86 -1.32 3.62 3.87
CA SER A 86 -0.55 4.40 2.88
C SER A 86 0.05 3.51 1.79
N PHE A 87 0.12 2.19 2.00
CA PHE A 87 0.47 1.23 0.94
C PHE A 87 -0.60 1.18 -0.17
N GLY A 88 -1.85 1.55 0.13
CA GLY A 88 -2.93 1.60 -0.86
C GLY A 88 -2.61 2.43 -2.10
N GLU A 89 -1.96 3.59 -1.94
CA GLU A 89 -1.55 4.41 -3.10
C GLU A 89 -0.51 3.69 -3.96
N ALA A 90 0.43 2.98 -3.34
CA ALA A 90 1.44 2.20 -4.04
C ALA A 90 0.83 0.98 -4.74
N ASN A 91 -0.14 0.30 -4.11
CA ASN A 91 -0.84 -0.81 -4.76
C ASN A 91 -1.64 -0.33 -5.97
N VAL A 92 -2.36 0.79 -5.86
CA VAL A 92 -3.13 1.37 -6.98
C VAL A 92 -2.20 1.76 -8.13
N ALA A 93 -1.08 2.44 -7.83
CA ALA A 93 -0.10 2.81 -8.84
C ALA A 93 0.45 1.57 -9.54
N LEU A 94 0.87 0.55 -8.78
CA LEU A 94 1.41 -0.67 -9.35
C LEU A 94 0.36 -1.42 -10.19
N HIS A 95 -0.89 -1.52 -9.71
CA HIS A 95 -1.97 -2.19 -10.44
C HIS A 95 -2.20 -1.59 -11.83
N ARG A 96 -2.23 -0.26 -11.92
CA ARG A 96 -2.42 0.48 -13.19
C ARG A 96 -1.20 0.46 -14.10
N THR A 97 -0.01 0.26 -13.53
CA THR A 97 1.28 0.33 -14.24
C THR A 97 1.94 -1.03 -14.46
N MET A 98 1.30 -2.11 -14.02
CA MET A 98 1.94 -3.42 -13.86
C MET A 98 2.56 -3.94 -15.16
N CYS A 99 1.87 -3.77 -16.30
CA CYS A 99 2.35 -4.19 -17.61
C CYS A 99 3.62 -3.43 -18.02
N ALA A 100 3.61 -2.10 -17.89
CA ALA A 100 4.77 -1.26 -18.20
C ALA A 100 5.96 -1.57 -17.31
N VAL A 101 5.74 -1.76 -16.01
CA VAL A 101 6.81 -2.11 -15.07
C VAL A 101 7.39 -3.50 -15.38
N ALA A 102 6.55 -4.49 -15.72
CA ALA A 102 7.01 -5.83 -16.07
C ALA A 102 7.86 -5.81 -17.35
N GLU A 103 7.43 -5.07 -18.38
CA GLU A 103 8.17 -4.92 -19.64
C GLU A 103 9.55 -4.29 -19.43
N VAL A 104 9.62 -3.21 -18.65
CA VAL A 104 10.90 -2.57 -18.28
C VAL A 104 11.86 -3.59 -17.66
N PHE A 105 11.38 -4.44 -16.73
CA PHE A 105 12.22 -5.43 -16.09
C PHE A 105 12.63 -6.58 -17.00
N GLN A 106 11.76 -7.01 -17.92
CA GLN A 106 12.10 -8.02 -18.92
C GLN A 106 13.21 -7.50 -19.84
N GLN A 107 13.11 -6.25 -20.29
CA GLN A 107 14.13 -5.66 -21.15
C GLN A 107 15.45 -5.41 -20.41
N ASP A 108 15.43 -4.94 -19.17
CA ASP A 108 16.64 -4.79 -18.36
C ASP A 108 17.29 -6.18 -18.12
N ALA A 109 16.50 -7.24 -17.94
CA ALA A 109 17.01 -8.61 -17.82
C ALA A 109 17.65 -9.12 -19.13
N GLU A 110 17.04 -8.83 -20.28
CA GLU A 110 17.50 -9.31 -21.58
C GLU A 110 18.70 -8.50 -22.12
N LEU A 111 18.64 -7.17 -22.06
CA LEU A 111 19.61 -6.26 -22.67
C LEU A 111 20.79 -5.96 -21.75
N MET A 112 20.54 -5.83 -20.45
CA MET A 112 21.56 -5.45 -19.46
C MET A 112 22.04 -6.65 -18.63
N HIS A 113 21.44 -7.83 -18.82
CA HIS A 113 21.69 -9.03 -18.01
C HIS A 113 21.50 -8.77 -16.50
N ASP A 114 20.55 -7.91 -16.15
CA ASP A 114 20.28 -7.54 -14.76
C ASP A 114 19.47 -8.66 -14.06
N THR A 115 20.16 -9.41 -13.20
CA THR A 115 19.57 -10.51 -12.43
C THR A 115 18.48 -10.06 -11.45
N MET A 116 18.54 -8.82 -10.97
CA MET A 116 17.50 -8.27 -10.10
C MET A 116 16.24 -7.97 -10.91
N ALA A 117 16.38 -7.40 -12.10
CA ALA A 117 15.28 -7.19 -13.03
C ALA A 117 14.61 -8.52 -13.40
N GLU A 118 15.41 -9.54 -13.74
CA GLU A 118 14.90 -10.88 -14.07
C GLU A 118 14.09 -11.48 -12.92
N THR A 119 14.59 -11.36 -11.69
CA THR A 119 13.92 -11.86 -10.49
C THR A 119 12.60 -11.14 -10.23
N LEU A 120 12.58 -9.81 -10.39
CA LEU A 120 11.39 -8.99 -10.19
C LEU A 120 10.32 -9.25 -11.26
N ALA A 121 10.72 -9.37 -12.53
CA ALA A 121 9.82 -9.73 -13.62
C ALA A 121 9.13 -11.07 -13.36
N LYS A 122 9.91 -12.11 -13.01
CA LYS A 122 9.37 -13.43 -12.66
C LYS A 122 8.40 -13.37 -11.49
N ALA A 123 8.73 -12.60 -10.45
CA ALA A 123 7.87 -12.44 -9.28
C ALA A 123 6.53 -11.78 -9.64
N MET A 124 6.55 -10.72 -10.47
CA MET A 124 5.36 -9.99 -10.89
C MET A 124 4.40 -10.83 -11.74
N LEU A 125 4.94 -11.76 -12.53
CA LEU A 125 4.16 -12.61 -13.43
C LEU A 125 3.60 -13.88 -12.76
N THR A 126 3.85 -14.07 -11.46
CA THR A 126 3.23 -15.18 -10.73
C THR A 126 1.73 -14.93 -10.51
N TYR A 127 0.94 -16.00 -10.59
CA TYR A 127 -0.50 -15.93 -10.30
C TYR A 127 -0.77 -15.34 -8.91
N GLU A 128 0.00 -15.74 -7.89
CA GLU A 128 -0.15 -15.24 -6.52
C GLU A 128 0.03 -13.71 -6.47
N PHE A 129 1.04 -13.16 -7.15
CA PHE A 129 1.29 -11.73 -7.16
C PHE A 129 0.17 -10.94 -7.84
N ILE A 130 -0.27 -11.39 -9.02
CA ILE A 130 -1.35 -10.75 -9.79
C ILE A 130 -2.67 -10.79 -9.00
N ALA A 131 -2.98 -11.93 -8.40
CA ALA A 131 -4.17 -12.10 -7.58
C ALA A 131 -4.16 -11.18 -6.35
N ILE A 132 -3.05 -11.13 -5.60
CA ILE A 132 -2.92 -10.25 -4.43
C ILE A 132 -3.00 -8.77 -4.84
N ASN A 133 -2.30 -8.36 -5.90
CA ASN A 133 -2.33 -6.97 -6.38
C ASN A 133 -3.76 -6.51 -6.73
N SER A 134 -4.51 -7.38 -7.40
CA SER A 134 -5.91 -7.11 -7.80
C SER A 134 -6.84 -7.10 -6.58
N LEU A 135 -6.76 -8.10 -5.70
CA LEU A 135 -7.57 -8.15 -4.47
C LEU A 135 -7.33 -6.93 -3.58
N LEU A 136 -6.08 -6.50 -3.43
CA LEU A 136 -5.74 -5.32 -2.64
C LEU A 136 -6.20 -4.02 -3.29
N TRP A 137 -6.30 -3.97 -4.63
CA TRP A 137 -6.84 -2.81 -5.31
C TRP A 137 -8.31 -2.57 -4.93
N ASP A 138 -9.10 -3.65 -4.87
CA ASP A 138 -10.50 -3.59 -4.42
C ASP A 138 -10.62 -3.27 -2.92
N ILE A 139 -9.87 -3.98 -2.08
CA ILE A 139 -10.00 -3.90 -0.61
C ILE A 139 -9.44 -2.57 -0.05
N LEU A 140 -8.27 -2.14 -0.50
CA LEU A 140 -7.59 -0.97 0.08
C LEU A 140 -8.33 0.33 -0.22
N GLY A 141 -9.08 0.41 -1.33
CA GLY A 141 -9.94 1.55 -1.64
C GLY A 141 -11.04 1.74 -0.58
N THR A 142 -11.75 0.67 -0.25
CA THR A 142 -12.83 0.67 0.74
C THR A 142 -12.28 0.99 2.15
N ILE A 143 -11.17 0.37 2.54
CA ILE A 143 -10.55 0.64 3.85
C ILE A 143 -9.98 2.07 3.93
N ALA A 144 -9.42 2.61 2.84
CA ALA A 144 -8.94 3.98 2.80
C ALA A 144 -10.08 5.00 2.96
N CYS A 145 -11.28 4.71 2.43
CA CYS A 145 -12.47 5.52 2.67
C CYS A 145 -12.83 5.56 4.16
N LEU A 146 -12.89 4.40 4.82
CA LEU A 146 -13.13 4.32 6.27
C LEU A 146 -12.09 5.10 7.07
N SER A 147 -10.82 5.03 6.68
CA SER A 147 -9.74 5.79 7.31
C SER A 147 -9.96 7.30 7.22
N LYS A 148 -10.43 7.80 6.07
CA LYS A 148 -10.77 9.22 5.88
C LYS A 148 -11.96 9.63 6.74
N VAL A 149 -13.00 8.79 6.85
CA VAL A 149 -14.14 9.02 7.76
C VAL A 149 -13.67 9.19 9.20
N PHE A 150 -12.75 8.34 9.66
CA PHE A 150 -12.19 8.43 11.01
C PHE A 150 -11.27 9.63 11.25
N GLN A 151 -10.88 10.36 10.21
CA GLN A 151 -10.04 11.56 10.29
C GLN A 151 -10.85 12.86 10.20
N LEU A 152 -12.19 12.76 10.05
CA LEU A 152 -13.06 13.93 10.04
C LEU A 152 -13.00 14.66 11.39
N LYS A 153 -12.84 15.99 11.34
CA LYS A 153 -12.82 16.84 12.54
C LYS A 153 -14.09 16.73 13.38
N SER A 154 -15.23 16.48 12.74
CA SER A 154 -16.56 16.37 13.34
C SER A 154 -17.04 14.92 13.47
N LEU A 155 -16.13 13.95 13.59
CA LEU A 155 -16.52 12.54 13.78
C LEU A 155 -17.25 12.36 15.12
N SER A 156 -18.54 12.00 15.04
CA SER A 156 -19.29 11.54 16.21
C SER A 156 -18.96 10.08 16.51
N PHE A 157 -18.83 9.73 17.79
CA PHE A 157 -18.66 8.34 18.23
C PHE A 157 -19.80 7.43 17.76
N ALA A 158 -21.02 7.97 17.64
CA ALA A 158 -22.17 7.23 17.13
C ALA A 158 -22.01 6.78 15.66
N HIS A 159 -21.16 7.46 14.88
CA HIS A 159 -20.93 7.11 13.47
C HIS A 159 -19.83 6.06 13.27
N VAL A 160 -19.04 5.76 14.30
CA VAL A 160 -17.90 4.83 14.17
C VAL A 160 -18.38 3.42 13.85
N GLN A 161 -19.29 2.85 14.65
CA GLN A 161 -19.78 1.48 14.44
C GLN A 161 -20.55 1.32 13.11
N PRO A 162 -21.49 2.22 12.75
CA PRO A 162 -22.14 2.16 11.44
C PRO A 162 -21.15 2.23 10.26
N ALA A 163 -20.12 3.07 10.34
CA ALA A 163 -19.11 3.17 9.29
C ALA A 163 -18.31 1.86 9.13
N VAL A 164 -17.95 1.20 10.24
CA VAL A 164 -17.29 -0.11 10.20
C VAL A 164 -18.21 -1.16 9.57
N THR A 165 -19.46 -1.27 10.03
CA THR A 165 -20.43 -2.24 9.49
C THR A 165 -20.69 -2.02 8.01
N SER A 166 -20.85 -0.77 7.58
CA SER A 166 -21.00 -0.44 6.16
C SER A 166 -19.78 -0.82 5.33
N THR A 167 -18.57 -0.67 5.89
CA THR A 167 -17.32 -1.08 5.22
C THR A 167 -17.25 -2.58 5.07
N ILE A 168 -17.61 -3.35 6.11
CA ILE A 168 -17.63 -4.81 6.08
C ILE A 168 -18.63 -5.32 5.03
N ASN A 169 -19.80 -4.71 4.93
CA ASN A 169 -20.82 -5.11 3.95
C ASN A 169 -20.47 -4.75 2.50
N ALA A 170 -19.47 -3.88 2.30
CA ALA A 170 -19.00 -3.45 0.98
C ALA A 170 -17.78 -4.26 0.47
N LEU A 171 -17.30 -5.21 1.26
CA LEU A 171 -16.24 -6.17 0.91
C LEU A 171 -16.87 -7.53 0.58
#